data_AF-A0A1H6P1H1-F1
#
_entry.id   AF-A0A1H6P1H1-F1
#
_cell.length_a   1.000
_cell.length_b   1.000
_cell.length_c   1.000
_cell.angle_alpha   90.00
_cell.angle_beta   90.00
_cell.angle_gamma   90.00
#
_symmetry.space_group_name_H-M   'P 1'
#
loop_
_entity.id
_entity.type
_entity.pdbx_description
1 polymer ?
#
loop_
_entity_poly.entity_id
_entity_poly.type
_entity_poly.pdbx_seq_one_letter_code
_entity_poly.pdbx_strand_id
1 'polypeptide(L)' 'MLDEPEVVLRPATFLVRIGEEEYEVPSLCPHREGWLEHGMVNQSRRTITCPLHFSVFSLETGEQLGGPPCGSISCRKIK' A
#
# COMPACT_ATOMS: atom_id res chain seq x y z
N MET A 1 26.26 5.78 27.95
CA MET A 1 24.87 5.28 27.98
C MET A 1 24.36 5.51 26.58
N LEU A 2 24.17 4.46 25.80
CA LEU A 2 23.64 4.60 24.44
C LEU A 2 22.15 4.82 24.60
N ASP A 3 21.65 5.98 24.15
CA ASP A 3 20.22 6.23 23.99
C ASP A 3 19.60 5.04 23.26
N GLU A 4 18.61 4.40 23.87
CA GLU A 4 17.86 3.35 23.20
C GLU A 4 17.19 3.96 21.97
N PRO A 5 17.32 3.35 20.77
CA PRO A 5 16.69 3.89 19.59
C PRO A 5 15.18 3.94 19.83
N GLU A 6 14.62 5.13 19.77
CA GLU A 6 13.18 5.34 19.81
C GLU A 6 12.56 4.46 18.72
N VAL A 7 11.75 3.47 19.13
CA VAL A 7 11.12 2.53 18.20
C VAL A 7 10.10 3.30 17.38
N VAL A 8 10.48 3.74 16.19
CA VAL A 8 9.57 4.39 15.24
C VAL A 8 8.62 3.32 14.70
N LEU A 9 7.44 3.23 15.29
CA LEU A 9 6.36 2.40 14.78
C LEU A 9 5.85 3.01 13.47
N ARG A 10 5.91 2.24 12.38
CA ARG A 10 5.27 2.64 11.13
C ARG A 10 3.75 2.66 11.30
N PRO A 11 3.05 3.62 10.66
CA PRO A 11 1.60 3.62 10.67
C PRO A 11 1.05 2.40 9.93
N ALA A 12 -0.12 1.93 10.34
CA ALA A 12 -0.79 0.78 9.73
C ALA A 12 -1.27 1.07 8.28
N THR A 13 -1.47 2.34 7.96
CA THR A 13 -1.89 2.84 6.64
C THR A 13 -1.03 4.04 6.22
N PHE A 14 -1.05 4.35 4.93
CA PHE A 14 -0.47 5.55 4.36
C PHE A 14 -1.39 6.12 3.26
N LEU A 15 -1.09 7.33 2.81
CA LEU A 15 -1.91 8.04 1.82
C LEU A 15 -1.25 8.00 0.44
N VAL A 16 -2.04 7.67 -0.58
CA VAL A 16 -1.68 7.79 -2.00
C VAL A 16 -2.52 8.89 -2.62
N ARG A 17 -1.87 9.88 -3.22
CA ARG A 17 -2.53 11.00 -3.92
C ARG A 17 -2.46 10.80 -5.43
N ILE A 18 -3.60 10.92 -6.11
CA ILE A 18 -3.72 10.88 -7.57
C ILE A 18 -4.55 12.09 -8.00
N GLY A 19 -3.89 13.13 -8.54
CA GLY A 19 -4.55 14.40 -8.83
C GLY A 19 -5.15 15.02 -7.57
N GLU A 20 -6.47 15.23 -7.57
CA GLU A 20 -7.22 15.75 -6.42
C GLU A 20 -7.77 14.64 -5.50
N GLU A 21 -7.65 13.38 -5.92
CA GLU A 21 -8.13 12.21 -5.18
C GLU A 21 -7.07 11.74 -4.18
N GLU A 22 -7.51 11.26 -3.03
CA GLU A 22 -6.64 10.70 -2.00
C GLU A 22 -7.18 9.36 -1.50
N TYR A 23 -6.29 8.36 -1.39
CA TYR A 23 -6.62 6.99 -1.00
C TYR A 23 -5.81 6.62 0.24
N GLU A 24 -6.48 6.11 1.27
CA GLU A 24 -5.84 5.41 2.38
C GLU A 24 -5.60 3.96 1.99
N VAL A 25 -4.35 3.51 2.15
CA VAL A 25 -3.85 2.20 1.74
C VAL A 25 -3.16 1.53 2.92
N PRO A 26 -3.35 0.22 3.16
CA PRO A 26 -2.59 -0.51 4.19
C PRO A 26 -1.09 -0.48 3.88
N SER A 27 -0.25 -0.33 4.90
CA SER A 27 1.20 -0.28 4.71
C SER A 27 1.79 -1.64 4.29
N LEU A 28 1.12 -2.75 4.64
CA LEU A 28 1.61 -4.10 4.39
C LEU A 28 0.78 -4.82 3.32
N CYS A 29 1.49 -5.40 2.34
CA CYS A 29 0.91 -6.33 1.39
C CYS A 29 0.57 -7.67 2.08
N PRO A 30 -0.65 -8.21 1.91
CA PRO A 30 -1.07 -9.44 2.59
C PRO A 30 -0.31 -10.69 2.15
N HIS A 31 0.47 -10.63 1.06
CA HIS A 31 1.25 -11.77 0.59
C HIS A 31 2.35 -12.17 1.58
N ARG A 32 3.26 -11.23 1.90
CA ARG A 32 4.45 -11.44 2.75
C ARG A 32 4.91 -10.13 3.39
N GLU A 33 3.94 -9.32 3.80
CA GLU A 33 4.15 -8.06 4.54
C GLU A 33 5.11 -7.08 3.84
N GLY A 34 5.12 -7.10 2.50
CA GLY A 34 5.89 -6.14 1.73
C GLY A 34 5.34 -4.73 1.90
N TRP A 35 6.22 -3.76 2.15
CA TRP A 35 5.81 -2.38 2.40
C TRP A 35 5.31 -1.72 1.13
N LEU A 36 4.00 -1.48 1.06
CA LEU A 36 3.33 -0.88 -0.08
C LEU A 36 3.70 0.58 -0.28
N GLU A 37 4.15 1.29 0.77
CA GLU A 37 4.68 2.65 0.69
C GLU A 37 5.91 2.79 -0.23
N HIS A 38 6.62 1.68 -0.48
CA HIS A 38 7.73 1.60 -1.44
C HIS A 38 7.30 1.03 -2.80
N GLY A 39 6.01 0.79 -3.00
CA GLY A 39 5.43 0.28 -4.23
C GLY A 39 5.34 1.31 -5.34
N MET A 40 4.96 0.84 -6.53
CA MET A 40 4.75 1.69 -7.69
C MET A 40 3.27 2.00 -7.88
N VAL A 41 2.91 3.28 -7.89
CA VAL A 41 1.54 3.73 -8.18
C VAL A 41 1.38 3.97 -9.68
N ASN A 42 0.44 3.27 -10.30
CA ASN A 42 -0.04 3.56 -11.64
C ASN A 42 -1.24 4.51 -11.53
N GLN A 43 -1.02 5.78 -11.86
CA GLN A 43 -2.03 6.82 -11.71
C GLN A 43 -3.22 6.65 -12.68
N SER A 44 -2.98 6.24 -13.93
CA SER A 44 -4.04 6.11 -14.94
C SER A 44 -4.97 4.94 -14.65
N ARG A 45 -4.44 3.84 -14.09
CA ARG A 45 -5.20 2.65 -13.71
C ARG A 45 -5.65 2.66 -12.25
N ARG A 46 -5.22 3.64 -11.45
CA ARG A 46 -5.45 3.72 -10.00
C ARG A 46 -5.08 2.41 -9.30
N THR A 47 -3.87 1.93 -9.54
CA THR A 47 -3.36 0.71 -8.89
C THR A 47 -2.05 0.96 -8.18
N ILE A 48 -1.77 0.15 -7.15
CA ILE A 48 -0.45 0.08 -6.52
C ILE A 48 0.15 -1.31 -6.68
N THR A 49 1.42 -1.37 -7.06
CA THR A 49 2.18 -2.60 -7.22
C THR A 49 3.15 -2.78 -6.06
N CYS A 50 3.02 -3.88 -5.32
CA CYS A 50 3.91 -4.26 -4.24
C CYS A 50 5.36 -4.40 -4.75
N PRO A 51 6.35 -3.79 -4.07
CA PRO A 51 7.73 -3.77 -4.57
C PRO A 51 8.44 -5.12 -4.43
N LEU A 52 7.97 -6.01 -3.54
CA LEU A 52 8.65 -7.28 -3.29
C LEU A 52 8.34 -8.36 -4.33
N HIS A 53 7.06 -8.59 -4.60
CA HIS A 53 6.60 -9.73 -5.41
C HIS A 53 5.56 -9.32 -6.46
N PHE A 54 5.41 -8.01 -6.70
CA PHE A 54 4.60 -7.46 -7.78
C PHE A 54 3.10 -7.80 -7.73
N SER A 55 2.54 -8.11 -6.55
CA SER A 55 1.08 -8.11 -6.37
C SER A 55 0.53 -6.71 -6.67
N VAL A 56 -0.51 -6.64 -7.51
CA VAL A 56 -1.12 -5.38 -7.95
C VAL A 56 -2.49 -5.25 -7.31
N PHE A 57 -2.78 -4.11 -6.70
CA PHE A 57 -4.05 -3.84 -6.05
C PHE A 57 -4.73 -2.61 -6.64
N SER A 58 -6.05 -2.67 -6.79
CA SER A 58 -6.87 -1.49 -7.09
C SER A 58 -6.89 -0.54 -5.88
N LEU A 59 -6.63 0.74 -6.10
CA LEU A 59 -6.78 1.77 -5.08
C LEU A 59 -8.26 2.11 -4.84
N GLU A 60 -9.12 1.87 -5.83
CA GLU A 60 -10.55 2.17 -5.75
C GLU A 60 -11.33 1.09 -5.00
N THR A 61 -10.97 -0.18 -5.20
CA THR A 61 -11.72 -1.33 -4.67
C THR A 61 -10.92 -2.18 -3.69
N GLY A 62 -9.60 -2.04 -3.65
CA GLY A 62 -8.72 -2.90 -2.87
C GLY A 62 -8.51 -4.31 -3.46
N GLU A 63 -9.19 -4.64 -4.56
CA GLU A 63 -9.10 -5.95 -5.21
C GLU A 63 -7.67 -6.22 -5.71
N GLN A 64 -7.21 -7.46 -5.53
CA GLN A 64 -5.98 -7.93 -6.15
C GLN A 64 -6.21 -8.18 -7.65
N LEU A 65 -5.52 -7.44 -8.49
CA LEU A 65 -5.61 -7.52 -9.96
C LEU A 65 -4.50 -8.36 -10.60
N GLY A 66 -3.46 -8.70 -9.85
CA GLY A 66 -2.32 -9.48 -10.38
C GLY A 66 -1.28 -9.86 -9.33
N GLY A 67 -0.27 -10.62 -9.78
CA GLY A 67 0.80 -11.18 -8.95
C GLY A 67 0.37 -12.42 -8.14
N PRO A 68 1.20 -12.87 -7.19
CA PRO A 68 0.91 -14.05 -6.37
C PRO A 68 -0.37 -13.88 -5.54
N PRO A 69 -1.28 -14.86 -5.53
CA PRO A 69 -2.58 -14.73 -4.85
C PRO A 69 -2.39 -14.51 -3.34
N CYS A 70 -3.00 -13.46 -2.82
CA CYS A 70 -2.90 -13.07 -1.41
C CYS A 70 -4.15 -12.35 -0.87
N GLY A 71 -5.21 -12.23 -1.69
CA GLY A 71 -6.47 -11.58 -1.29
C GLY A 71 -6.45 -10.07 -1.51
N SER A 72 -7.55 -9.41 -1.18
CA SER A 72 -7.71 -7.96 -1.29
C SER A 72 -7.09 -7.22 -0.11
N ILE A 73 -6.89 -5.92 -0.29
CA ILE A 73 -6.51 -4.97 0.76
C ILE A 73 -7.66 -4.02 1.07
N SER A 74 -7.69 -3.45 2.27
CA SER A 74 -8.71 -2.46 2.65
C SER A 74 -8.26 -1.06 2.20
N CYS A 75 -8.59 -0.70 0.95
CA CYS A 75 -8.39 0.66 0.44
C CYS A 75 -9.64 1.51 0.68
N ARG A 76 -9.46 2.80 1.02
CA ARG A 76 -10.56 3.76 1.15
C ARG A 76 -10.21 5.07 0.47
N LYS A 77 -11.09 5.55 -0.41
CA LYS A 77 -11.01 6.93 -0.93
C LYS A 77 -11.42 7.92 0.17
N ILE A 78 -10.57 8.91 0.43
CA ILE A 78 -10.74 9.92 1.47
C ILE A 78 -11.22 11.24 0.88
N LYS A 79 -10.75 11.58 -0.33
CA LYS A 79 -11.10 12.77 -1.07
C LYS A 79 -11.24 12.44 -2.55
#